data_AF-A0AAQ3Q7H5-F1
#
_entry.id   AF-A0AAQ3Q7H5-F1
#
_cell.length_a   1.000
_cell.length_b   1.000
_cell.length_c   1.000
_cell.angle_alpha   90.00
_cell.angle_beta   90.00
_cell.angle_gamma   90.00
#
_symmetry.space_group_name_H-M   'P 1'
#
loop_
_entity.id
_entity.type
_entity.pdbx_description
1 polymer ?
#
loop_
_entity_poly.entity_id
_entity_poly.type
_entity_poly.pdbx_seq_one_letter_code
_entity_poly.pdbx_strand_id
1 'polypeptide(L)'
;MLDVEGQDIKSGAALPEESMVVAEPDQGKDAHERNSATVSETHVCCPILPWVNGDGSTNTIVYKGLTRRLLGTVMQNPGILEEDIIWRMDVLNPQMKLIWKELGPKFKELLELGKPGVVDSILAACERLQTLSHECCHALSTAVNLDSESPSFIVPHIQFLESYFRDKSSWKWPPYDKMHVLGCLMLQIIFRYPMQLIQPFVMSLTSMDTAHVLQTAKDAGGGRVIEAFLSSDVSTKMKLKVVTKLQDHYAELAMGIASSFTVEKCFASSNVSLKENIAIELLAARAELSKTKHGPYLLKKLDIDGWK
;
A
#
# COMPACT_ATOMS: atom_id res chain seq x y z
N MET A 1 19.54 61.38 24.33
CA MET A 1 19.39 62.70 24.99
C MET A 1 20.33 63.62 24.24
N LEU A 2 19.79 64.41 23.31
CA LEU A 2 20.52 65.22 22.31
C LEU A 2 21.20 64.33 21.22
N ASP A 3 21.12 64.55 19.89
CA ASP A 3 20.79 65.70 19.00
C ASP A 3 21.96 66.72 18.87
N VAL A 4 22.31 67.36 17.73
CA VAL A 4 21.91 67.36 16.28
C VAL A 4 23.08 68.02 15.46
N GLU A 5 23.29 68.04 14.12
CA GLU A 5 22.74 67.50 12.85
C GLU A 5 23.95 67.00 11.98
N GLY A 6 24.13 67.05 10.63
CA GLY A 6 23.30 67.44 9.47
C GLY A 6 24.08 67.59 8.13
N GLN A 7 23.36 67.32 7.01
CA GLN A 7 23.50 67.81 5.61
C GLN A 7 24.81 67.68 4.78
N ASP A 8 24.81 67.49 3.44
CA ASP A 8 23.85 66.98 2.41
C ASP A 8 24.59 66.83 1.03
N ILE A 9 23.87 66.53 -0.08
CA ILE A 9 24.08 66.89 -1.53
C ILE A 9 24.13 65.69 -2.52
N LYS A 10 23.80 65.94 -3.80
CA LYS A 10 23.58 65.02 -4.95
C LYS A 10 24.13 65.69 -6.25
N SER A 11 24.27 65.12 -7.46
CA SER A 11 23.94 63.81 -8.11
C SER A 11 24.91 63.63 -9.32
N GLY A 12 24.79 62.79 -10.37
CA GLY A 12 23.79 61.80 -10.83
C GLY A 12 23.65 61.80 -12.39
N ALA A 13 23.12 60.71 -12.99
CA ALA A 13 22.80 60.52 -14.44
C ALA A 13 23.98 60.52 -15.46
N ALA A 14 23.91 59.97 -16.68
CA ALA A 14 23.07 58.91 -17.32
C ALA A 14 23.70 58.44 -18.69
N LEU A 15 23.02 57.53 -19.42
CA LEU A 15 23.40 56.96 -20.75
C LEU A 15 23.22 57.94 -21.94
N PRO A 16 23.70 57.58 -23.15
CA PRO A 16 22.76 57.35 -24.27
C PRO A 16 23.09 56.13 -25.19
N GLU A 17 22.24 55.91 -26.21
CA GLU A 17 22.28 54.81 -27.21
C GLU A 17 22.76 55.28 -28.63
N GLU A 18 22.39 54.52 -29.68
CA GLU A 18 22.44 54.79 -31.14
C GLU A 18 23.76 54.54 -31.92
N SER A 19 23.75 54.16 -33.22
CA SER A 19 22.74 53.46 -34.06
C SER A 19 23.35 52.98 -35.42
N MET A 20 22.65 52.07 -36.12
CA MET A 20 22.59 51.80 -37.60
C MET A 20 23.86 51.58 -38.48
N VAL A 21 23.78 50.64 -39.45
CA VAL A 21 23.81 50.85 -40.94
C VAL A 21 24.04 49.53 -41.75
N VAL A 22 23.07 49.19 -42.63
CA VAL A 22 23.14 48.59 -44.02
C VAL A 22 24.33 47.66 -44.40
N ALA A 23 24.19 46.36 -44.74
CA ALA A 23 23.69 45.72 -46.00
C ALA A 23 24.54 45.99 -47.28
N GLU A 24 24.67 45.15 -48.33
CA GLU A 24 24.04 43.85 -48.71
C GLU A 24 25.07 42.94 -49.51
N PRO A 25 24.81 42.06 -50.53
CA PRO A 25 25.62 40.82 -50.72
C PRO A 25 26.39 40.66 -52.06
N ASP A 26 27.24 39.61 -52.16
CA ASP A 26 27.48 38.87 -53.43
C ASP A 26 27.93 37.40 -53.18
N GLN A 27 27.98 36.58 -54.23
CA GLN A 27 28.12 35.12 -54.19
C GLN A 27 29.56 34.60 -54.39
N GLY A 28 29.91 33.53 -53.67
CA GLY A 28 31.11 32.72 -53.93
C GLY A 28 30.90 31.27 -53.52
N LYS A 29 31.24 30.32 -54.40
CA LYS A 29 31.25 28.89 -54.09
C LYS A 29 32.60 28.50 -53.50
N ASP A 30 32.62 27.62 -52.51
CA ASP A 30 33.18 26.27 -52.64
C ASP A 30 32.99 25.47 -51.35
N ALA A 31 33.34 24.18 -51.38
CA ALA A 31 32.96 23.21 -50.36
C ALA A 31 34.08 22.90 -49.34
N HIS A 32 33.71 22.76 -48.07
CA HIS A 32 34.15 21.60 -47.29
C HIS A 32 33.18 21.25 -46.15
N GLU A 33 33.47 20.10 -45.55
CA GLU A 33 32.65 19.38 -44.57
C GLU A 33 32.46 20.05 -43.20
N ARG A 34 31.38 19.61 -42.52
CA ARG A 34 31.31 19.27 -41.09
C ARG A 34 32.22 20.06 -40.12
N ASN A 35 31.60 20.85 -39.24
CA ASN A 35 31.38 20.35 -37.86
C ASN A 35 30.32 21.13 -37.06
N SER A 36 29.91 20.53 -35.95
CA SER A 36 28.79 20.87 -35.06
C SER A 36 28.82 22.25 -34.38
N ALA A 37 27.66 22.94 -34.29
CA ALA A 37 27.26 23.76 -33.13
C ALA A 37 25.78 24.24 -33.15
N THR A 38 24.83 23.41 -32.70
CA THR A 38 23.50 23.81 -32.17
C THR A 38 23.09 22.75 -31.14
N VAL A 39 23.25 22.96 -29.82
CA VAL A 39 22.49 23.85 -28.93
C VAL A 39 21.01 23.43 -28.80
N SER A 40 20.79 22.57 -27.79
CA SER A 40 19.54 22.32 -27.05
C SER A 40 18.19 22.47 -27.78
N GLU A 41 17.57 21.33 -28.10
CA GLU A 41 16.13 21.20 -27.88
C GLU A 41 15.86 20.63 -26.48
N THR A 42 14.84 21.14 -25.82
CA THR A 42 14.47 20.78 -24.45
C THR A 42 14.02 19.32 -24.35
N HIS A 43 14.41 18.62 -23.29
CA HIS A 43 13.80 17.34 -22.92
C HIS A 43 12.34 17.54 -22.48
N VAL A 44 11.43 17.62 -23.46
CA VAL A 44 9.99 17.47 -23.23
C VAL A 44 9.78 16.04 -22.73
N CYS A 45 9.44 15.91 -21.45
CA CYS A 45 9.26 14.60 -20.80
C CYS A 45 7.91 14.00 -21.20
N CYS A 46 7.83 13.53 -22.45
CA CYS A 46 6.65 12.83 -22.97
C CYS A 46 6.42 11.52 -22.19
N PRO A 47 5.17 11.18 -21.85
CA PRO A 47 4.87 9.89 -21.24
C PRO A 47 5.23 8.77 -22.22
N ILE A 48 5.93 7.74 -21.73
CA ILE A 48 6.28 6.56 -22.53
C ILE A 48 5.00 5.73 -22.75
N LEU A 49 4.26 6.06 -23.81
CA LEU A 49 3.09 5.32 -24.27
C LEU A 49 3.55 3.91 -24.72
N PRO A 50 3.10 2.80 -24.10
CA PRO A 50 3.69 1.49 -24.38
C PRO A 50 3.47 0.91 -25.79
N TRP A 51 2.69 1.60 -26.62
CA TRP A 51 2.53 1.31 -28.06
C TRP A 51 3.37 2.22 -28.96
N VAL A 52 4.28 3.02 -28.41
CA VAL A 52 5.20 3.90 -29.15
C VAL A 52 6.65 3.48 -28.87
N ASN A 53 7.44 3.35 -29.93
CA ASN A 53 8.86 2.99 -29.89
C ASN A 53 9.73 4.23 -29.58
N GLY A 54 11.00 4.02 -29.23
CA GLY A 54 11.93 5.12 -28.90
C GLY A 54 12.29 6.06 -30.06
N ASP A 55 11.90 5.73 -31.29
CA ASP A 55 12.01 6.58 -32.49
C ASP A 55 10.72 7.34 -32.81
N GLY A 56 9.70 7.25 -31.94
CA GLY A 56 8.36 7.83 -32.14
C GLY A 56 7.42 6.99 -33.02
N SER A 57 7.88 5.88 -33.61
CA SER A 57 7.03 5.02 -34.44
C SER A 57 6.04 4.20 -33.61
N THR A 58 4.85 3.90 -34.15
CA THR A 58 3.85 3.08 -33.43
C THR A 58 4.17 1.59 -33.52
N ASN A 59 4.27 0.93 -32.38
CA ASN A 59 4.43 -0.51 -32.28
C ASN A 59 3.12 -1.24 -32.67
N THR A 60 3.01 -1.61 -33.95
CA THR A 60 1.78 -2.17 -34.52
C THR A 60 1.34 -3.49 -33.89
N ILE A 61 2.24 -4.24 -33.22
CA ILE A 61 1.92 -5.49 -32.52
C ILE A 61 1.23 -5.17 -31.19
N VAL A 62 1.83 -4.31 -30.36
CA VAL A 62 1.22 -3.87 -29.09
C VAL A 62 -0.11 -3.17 -29.36
N TYR A 63 -0.15 -2.26 -30.34
CA TYR A 63 -1.38 -1.57 -30.74
C TYR A 63 -2.51 -2.54 -31.12
N LYS A 64 -2.27 -3.50 -32.03
CA LYS A 64 -3.28 -4.51 -32.41
C LYS A 64 -3.63 -5.49 -31.28
N GLY A 65 -2.77 -5.66 -30.28
CA GLY A 65 -3.08 -6.38 -29.05
C GLY A 65 -4.09 -5.61 -28.20
N LEU A 66 -3.82 -4.32 -27.98
CA LEU A 66 -4.69 -3.41 -27.22
C LEU A 66 -6.05 -3.24 -27.88
N THR A 67 -6.14 -3.06 -29.21
CA THR A 67 -7.42 -2.95 -29.92
C THR A 67 -8.33 -4.17 -29.72
N ARG A 68 -7.76 -5.39 -29.70
CA ARG A 68 -8.55 -6.61 -29.41
C ARG A 68 -9.01 -6.67 -27.96
N ARG A 69 -8.20 -6.21 -27.01
CA ARG A 69 -8.55 -6.18 -25.59
C ARG A 69 -9.67 -5.17 -25.31
N LEU A 70 -9.55 -3.97 -25.89
CA LEU A 70 -10.61 -2.94 -25.94
C LEU A 70 -11.92 -3.55 -26.41
N LEU A 71 -11.91 -4.13 -27.62
CA LEU A 71 -13.10 -4.69 -28.25
C LEU A 71 -13.72 -5.81 -27.43
N GLY A 72 -12.91 -6.73 -26.89
CA GLY A 72 -13.39 -7.80 -26.01
C GLY A 72 -14.02 -7.28 -24.72
N THR A 73 -13.44 -6.24 -24.10
CA THR A 73 -14.01 -5.58 -22.92
C THR A 73 -15.36 -4.92 -23.22
N VAL A 74 -15.47 -4.20 -24.33
CA VAL A 74 -16.71 -3.55 -24.77
C VAL A 74 -17.80 -4.58 -25.12
N MET A 75 -17.46 -5.64 -25.87
CA MET A 75 -18.43 -6.69 -26.25
C MET A 75 -18.97 -7.46 -25.04
N GLN A 76 -18.19 -7.60 -23.97
CA GLN A 76 -18.63 -8.24 -22.72
C GLN A 76 -19.41 -7.30 -21.79
N ASN A 77 -19.37 -5.99 -22.01
CA ASN A 77 -19.97 -4.97 -21.14
C ASN A 77 -20.66 -3.89 -22.00
N PRO A 78 -21.78 -4.19 -22.67
CA PRO A 78 -22.46 -3.20 -23.51
C PRO A 78 -22.88 -1.97 -22.71
N GLY A 79 -22.46 -0.78 -23.16
CA GLY A 79 -22.68 0.49 -22.44
C GLY A 79 -21.59 0.87 -21.42
N ILE A 80 -20.48 0.14 -21.35
CA ILE A 80 -19.28 0.56 -20.60
C ILE A 80 -18.75 1.92 -21.08
N LEU A 81 -18.36 2.79 -20.14
CA LEU A 81 -17.88 4.14 -20.41
C LEU A 81 -16.40 4.13 -20.84
N GLU A 82 -15.96 5.16 -21.56
CA GLU A 82 -14.58 5.28 -22.08
C GLU A 82 -13.53 5.23 -20.97
N GLU A 83 -13.82 5.86 -19.84
CA GLU A 83 -12.99 5.85 -18.62
C GLU A 83 -12.82 4.45 -18.00
N ASP A 84 -13.87 3.63 -17.96
CA ASP A 84 -13.81 2.23 -17.51
C ASP A 84 -13.04 1.34 -18.49
N ILE A 85 -13.13 1.63 -19.80
CA ILE A 85 -12.34 0.95 -20.84
C ILE A 85 -10.86 1.27 -20.63
N ILE A 86 -10.50 2.54 -20.48
CA ILE A 86 -9.12 3.01 -20.24
C ILE A 86 -8.53 2.31 -19.00
N TRP A 87 -9.27 2.28 -17.88
CA TRP A 87 -8.84 1.61 -16.65
C TRP A 87 -8.57 0.11 -16.84
N ARG A 88 -9.43 -0.59 -17.60
CA ARG A 88 -9.28 -2.02 -17.89
C ARG A 88 -8.20 -2.34 -18.94
N MET A 89 -7.76 -1.34 -19.70
CA MET A 89 -6.74 -1.49 -20.74
C MET A 89 -5.32 -1.18 -20.29
N ASP A 90 -5.15 -0.48 -19.16
CA ASP A 90 -3.90 0.22 -18.86
C ASP A 90 -2.66 -0.70 -18.79
N VAL A 91 -1.58 -0.23 -19.42
CA VAL A 91 -0.42 -1.03 -19.83
C VAL A 91 0.73 -0.84 -18.82
N LEU A 92 0.40 -0.86 -17.53
CA LEU A 92 1.33 -0.58 -16.42
C LEU A 92 2.31 -1.71 -16.10
N ASN A 93 2.10 -2.92 -16.65
CA ASN A 93 2.91 -4.10 -16.32
C ASN A 93 4.44 -3.93 -16.56
N PRO A 94 4.91 -3.26 -17.65
CA PRO A 94 6.33 -2.94 -17.83
C PRO A 94 6.83 -1.93 -16.80
N GLN A 95 6.05 -0.87 -16.52
CA GLN A 95 6.44 0.18 -15.58
C GLN A 95 6.55 -0.37 -14.15
N MET A 96 5.61 -1.19 -13.69
CA MET A 96 5.67 -1.81 -12.37
C MET A 96 6.91 -2.71 -12.22
N LYS A 97 7.32 -3.41 -13.29
CA LYS A 97 8.56 -4.22 -13.29
C LYS A 97 9.84 -3.37 -13.28
N LEU A 98 9.84 -2.20 -13.91
CA LEU A 98 10.94 -1.23 -13.83
C LEU A 98 11.03 -0.62 -12.41
N ILE A 99 9.91 -0.17 -11.85
CA ILE A 99 9.83 0.33 -10.46
C ILE A 99 10.29 -0.76 -9.48
N TRP A 100 9.86 -2.00 -9.68
CA TRP A 100 10.29 -3.14 -8.87
C TRP A 100 11.79 -3.39 -8.94
N LYS A 101 12.40 -3.32 -10.12
CA LYS A 101 13.85 -3.52 -10.31
C LYS A 101 14.68 -2.53 -9.48
N GLU A 102 14.25 -1.27 -9.38
CA GLU A 102 15.00 -0.21 -8.69
C GLU A 102 14.64 -0.09 -7.18
N LEU A 103 13.40 -0.38 -6.78
CA LEU A 103 12.90 -0.18 -5.41
C LEU A 103 12.60 -1.47 -4.62
N GLY A 104 12.25 -2.58 -5.29
CA GLY A 104 11.95 -3.86 -4.65
C GLY A 104 13.11 -4.39 -3.79
N PRO A 105 14.35 -4.45 -4.31
CA PRO A 105 15.54 -4.79 -3.52
C PRO A 105 15.82 -3.85 -2.33
N LYS A 106 15.22 -2.65 -2.33
CA LYS A 106 15.43 -1.60 -1.32
C LYS A 106 14.36 -1.55 -0.24
N PHE A 107 13.46 -2.53 -0.16
CA PHE A 107 12.40 -2.53 0.87
C PHE A 107 12.95 -2.34 2.29
N LYS A 108 14.08 -2.98 2.64
CA LYS A 108 14.75 -2.79 3.94
C LYS A 108 15.19 -1.35 4.18
N GLU A 109 15.94 -0.77 3.22
CA GLU A 109 16.40 0.62 3.23
C GLU A 109 15.22 1.61 3.33
N LEU A 110 14.14 1.39 2.58
CA LEU A 110 12.95 2.24 2.59
C LEU A 110 12.20 2.21 3.94
N LEU A 111 12.15 1.07 4.63
CA LEU A 111 11.54 0.97 5.96
C LEU A 111 12.47 1.60 7.03
N GLU A 112 13.77 1.35 6.94
CA GLU A 112 14.80 1.92 7.83
C GLU A 112 14.91 3.46 7.69
N LEU A 113 14.66 4.02 6.50
CA LEU A 113 14.54 5.47 6.24
C LEU A 113 13.17 6.08 6.58
N GLY A 114 12.25 5.32 7.19
CA GLY A 114 10.91 5.79 7.55
C GLY A 114 10.06 6.17 6.33
N LYS A 115 10.15 5.40 5.23
CA LYS A 115 9.35 5.56 3.99
C LYS A 115 8.37 4.39 3.73
N PRO A 116 7.63 3.85 4.72
CA PRO A 116 6.75 2.70 4.52
C PRO A 116 5.64 2.93 3.49
N GLY A 117 5.20 4.18 3.28
CA GLY A 117 4.21 4.50 2.25
C GLY A 117 4.65 4.15 0.83
N VAL A 118 5.97 4.12 0.55
CA VAL A 118 6.51 3.68 -0.74
C VAL A 118 6.34 2.16 -0.89
N VAL A 119 6.67 1.40 0.15
CA VAL A 119 6.53 -0.07 0.18
C VAL A 119 5.05 -0.47 0.11
N ASP A 120 4.17 0.19 0.86
CA ASP A 120 2.72 -0.04 0.82
C ASP A 120 2.13 0.28 -0.56
N SER A 121 2.53 1.40 -1.17
CA SER A 121 2.11 1.77 -2.54
C SER A 121 2.56 0.74 -3.59
N ILE A 122 3.77 0.20 -3.47
CA ILE A 122 4.27 -0.87 -4.36
C ILE A 122 3.47 -2.16 -4.15
N LEU A 123 3.21 -2.56 -2.90
CA LEU A 123 2.40 -3.75 -2.60
C LEU A 123 0.97 -3.61 -3.12
N ALA A 124 0.33 -2.45 -2.92
CA ALA A 124 -1.02 -2.18 -3.42
C ALA A 124 -1.08 -2.13 -4.96
N ALA A 125 -0.05 -1.60 -5.62
CA ALA A 125 0.06 -1.62 -7.08
C ALA A 125 0.26 -3.06 -7.61
N CYS A 126 1.10 -3.86 -6.97
CA CYS A 126 1.34 -5.26 -7.30
C CYS A 126 0.08 -6.14 -7.09
N GLU A 127 -0.70 -5.89 -6.03
CA GLU A 127 -1.99 -6.55 -5.81
C GLU A 127 -3.02 -6.16 -6.87
N ARG A 128 -3.23 -4.86 -7.11
CA ARG A 128 -4.16 -4.37 -8.14
C ARG A 128 -3.82 -4.86 -9.55
N LEU A 129 -2.52 -4.98 -9.87
CA LEU A 129 -2.02 -5.46 -11.16
C LEU A 129 -1.82 -6.99 -11.20
N GLN A 130 -2.10 -7.71 -10.11
CA GLN A 130 -1.92 -9.16 -9.96
C GLN A 130 -0.54 -9.65 -10.45
N THR A 131 0.52 -9.00 -9.96
CA THR A 131 1.89 -9.25 -10.42
C THR A 131 2.91 -9.13 -9.27
N LEU A 132 4.09 -9.74 -9.45
CA LEU A 132 5.22 -9.69 -8.50
C LEU A 132 4.89 -10.16 -7.06
N SER A 133 3.79 -10.89 -6.84
CA SER A 133 3.28 -11.21 -5.50
C SER A 133 4.24 -12.07 -4.66
N HIS A 134 4.99 -12.96 -5.31
CA HIS A 134 6.01 -13.79 -4.64
C HIS A 134 7.20 -12.92 -4.21
N GLU A 135 7.68 -12.10 -5.12
CA GLU A 135 8.80 -11.18 -4.93
C GLU A 135 8.46 -10.11 -3.86
N CYS A 136 7.22 -9.64 -3.84
CA CYS A 136 6.65 -8.77 -2.81
C CYS A 136 6.66 -9.42 -1.41
N CYS A 137 6.11 -10.63 -1.28
CA CYS A 137 6.16 -11.39 -0.03
C CYS A 137 7.60 -11.59 0.46
N HIS A 138 8.48 -12.03 -0.43
CA HIS A 138 9.87 -12.31 -0.12
C HIS A 138 10.61 -11.05 0.33
N ALA A 139 10.61 -9.97 -0.47
CA ALA A 139 11.29 -8.73 -0.12
C ALA A 139 10.77 -8.10 1.18
N LEU A 140 9.45 -8.14 1.44
CA LEU A 140 8.88 -7.62 2.69
C LEU A 140 9.32 -8.47 3.89
N SER A 141 9.23 -9.81 3.80
CA SER A 141 9.66 -10.70 4.88
C SER A 141 11.15 -10.58 5.20
N THR A 142 12.01 -10.50 4.19
CA THR A 142 13.46 -10.29 4.36
C THR A 142 13.81 -8.90 4.89
N ALA A 143 12.97 -7.88 4.66
CA ALA A 143 13.20 -6.53 5.20
C ALA A 143 12.95 -6.41 6.72
N VAL A 144 12.01 -7.20 7.26
CA VAL A 144 11.51 -7.11 8.64
C VAL A 144 11.91 -8.27 9.56
N ASN A 145 12.70 -9.23 9.08
CA ASN A 145 13.28 -10.31 9.87
C ASN A 145 14.79 -10.09 9.97
N LEU A 146 15.42 -10.32 11.13
CA LEU A 146 16.88 -10.46 11.19
C LEU A 146 17.30 -11.85 10.71
N ASP A 147 18.50 -11.99 10.16
CA ASP A 147 18.99 -13.27 9.61
C ASP A 147 19.16 -14.37 10.69
N SER A 148 19.15 -13.98 11.97
CA SER A 148 19.20 -14.85 13.14
C SER A 148 17.82 -15.16 13.76
N GLU A 149 16.73 -14.57 13.27
CA GLU A 149 15.41 -14.63 13.91
C GLU A 149 14.48 -15.69 13.31
N SER A 150 13.73 -16.35 14.19
CA SER A 150 12.58 -17.17 13.80
C SER A 150 11.53 -16.31 13.06
N PRO A 151 10.98 -16.79 11.93
CA PRO A 151 9.87 -16.13 11.20
C PRO A 151 8.61 -15.84 12.03
N SER A 152 8.53 -16.31 13.28
CA SER A 152 7.46 -16.03 14.23
C SER A 152 7.17 -14.53 14.44
N PHE A 153 8.15 -13.64 14.25
CA PHE A 153 8.01 -12.22 14.59
C PHE A 153 7.71 -11.28 13.40
N ILE A 154 7.65 -11.79 12.16
CA ILE A 154 7.40 -10.98 10.95
C ILE A 154 6.13 -10.11 11.05
N VAL A 155 5.01 -10.66 11.54
CA VAL A 155 3.75 -9.92 11.70
C VAL A 155 3.85 -8.89 12.84
N PRO A 156 4.30 -9.23 14.07
CA PRO A 156 4.63 -8.24 15.11
C PRO A 156 5.52 -7.09 14.64
N HIS A 157 6.59 -7.37 13.90
CA HIS A 157 7.53 -6.35 13.39
C HIS A 157 6.87 -5.39 12.39
N ILE A 158 5.94 -5.87 11.55
CA ILE A 158 5.17 -5.00 10.65
C ILE A 158 4.06 -4.26 11.40
N GLN A 159 3.40 -4.90 12.37
CA GLN A 159 2.37 -4.27 13.22
C GLN A 159 2.93 -3.07 14.01
N PHE A 160 4.17 -3.15 14.48
CA PHE A 160 4.84 -2.09 15.25
C PHE A 160 6.06 -1.50 14.52
N LEU A 161 5.95 -1.35 13.20
CA LEU A 161 7.04 -0.97 12.29
C LEU A 161 7.97 0.13 12.82
N GLU A 162 7.43 1.25 13.29
CA GLU A 162 8.22 2.39 13.78
C GLU A 162 8.97 2.06 15.08
N SER A 163 8.37 1.27 15.97
CA SER A 163 8.98 0.79 17.22
C SER A 163 10.07 -0.23 16.93
N TYR A 164 9.83 -1.16 16.00
CA TYR A 164 10.79 -2.17 15.57
C TYR A 164 12.04 -1.58 14.92
N PHE A 165 11.88 -0.68 13.93
CA PHE A 165 13.04 -0.07 13.26
C PHE A 165 13.78 0.96 14.12
N ARG A 166 13.21 1.39 15.26
CA ARG A 166 13.84 2.28 16.25
C ARG A 166 14.79 1.54 17.20
N ASP A 167 14.52 0.28 17.55
CA ASP A 167 15.36 -0.55 18.44
C ASP A 167 15.40 -2.02 17.98
N LYS A 168 15.91 -2.24 16.77
CA LYS A 168 15.80 -3.52 16.05
C LYS A 168 16.43 -4.73 16.77
N SER A 169 17.44 -4.50 17.61
CA SER A 169 18.18 -5.55 18.32
C SER A 169 17.62 -5.90 19.71
N SER A 170 16.84 -4.99 20.29
CA SER A 170 16.31 -5.12 21.67
C SER A 170 14.79 -5.10 21.71
N TRP A 171 14.14 -5.07 20.55
CA TRP A 171 12.71 -4.88 20.39
C TRP A 171 11.88 -5.87 21.20
N LYS A 172 10.82 -5.36 21.80
CA LYS A 172 9.82 -6.11 22.55
C LYS A 172 8.45 -5.57 22.18
N TRP A 173 7.46 -6.46 22.19
CA TRP A 173 6.08 -6.09 21.94
C TRP A 173 5.62 -4.98 22.90
N PRO A 174 5.15 -3.82 22.40
CA PRO A 174 4.68 -2.73 23.23
C PRO A 174 3.20 -2.94 23.63
N PRO A 175 2.88 -3.19 24.92
CA PRO A 175 1.52 -3.58 25.34
C PRO A 175 0.48 -2.45 25.30
N TYR A 176 0.90 -1.19 25.08
CA TYR A 176 0.02 -0.02 25.11
C TYR A 176 0.09 0.84 23.84
N ASP A 177 0.97 0.52 22.89
CA ASP A 177 1.09 1.26 21.64
C ASP A 177 0.01 0.86 20.64
N LYS A 178 -0.34 1.80 19.76
CA LYS A 178 -1.20 1.55 18.59
C LYS A 178 -0.39 0.90 17.47
N MET A 179 -1.04 0.08 16.66
CA MET A 179 -0.38 -0.52 15.50
C MET A 179 -0.14 0.52 14.39
N HIS A 180 0.98 0.36 13.69
CA HIS A 180 1.40 1.24 12.62
C HIS A 180 0.50 1.05 11.39
N VAL A 181 -0.31 2.06 11.07
CA VAL A 181 -1.41 2.01 10.08
C VAL A 181 -0.98 1.42 8.73
N LEU A 182 0.14 1.88 8.17
CA LEU A 182 0.65 1.37 6.89
C LEU A 182 1.14 -0.07 7.02
N GLY A 183 1.67 -0.49 8.18
CA GLY A 183 2.02 -1.89 8.42
C GLY A 183 0.79 -2.80 8.43
N CYS A 184 -0.30 -2.35 9.06
CA CYS A 184 -1.58 -3.04 8.99
C CYS A 184 -2.14 -3.12 7.55
N LEU A 185 -1.90 -2.11 6.70
CA LEU A 185 -2.30 -2.13 5.28
C LEU A 185 -1.46 -3.12 4.46
N MET A 186 -0.13 -3.09 4.60
CA MET A 186 0.79 -4.09 4.02
C MET A 186 0.34 -5.51 4.35
N LEU A 187 0.03 -5.79 5.63
CA LEU A 187 -0.44 -7.11 6.07
C LEU A 187 -1.81 -7.48 5.48
N GLN A 188 -2.74 -6.54 5.36
CA GLN A 188 -4.03 -6.78 4.70
C GLN A 188 -3.88 -7.12 3.21
N ILE A 189 -2.92 -6.51 2.52
CA ILE A 189 -2.58 -6.81 1.12
C ILE A 189 -1.96 -8.21 1.04
N ILE A 190 -0.95 -8.49 1.87
CA ILE A 190 -0.26 -9.78 1.92
C ILE A 190 -1.25 -10.92 2.18
N PHE A 191 -2.19 -10.80 3.13
CA PHE A 191 -3.18 -11.84 3.39
C PHE A 191 -4.22 -12.07 2.27
N ARG A 192 -4.19 -11.30 1.16
CA ARG A 192 -4.97 -11.59 -0.07
C ARG A 192 -4.17 -12.37 -1.13
N TYR A 193 -2.86 -12.52 -0.96
CA TYR A 193 -2.05 -13.31 -1.89
C TYR A 193 -2.26 -14.83 -1.69
N PRO A 194 -2.06 -15.66 -2.73
CA PRO A 194 -2.21 -17.11 -2.64
C PRO A 194 -1.45 -17.74 -1.47
N MET A 195 -2.08 -18.68 -0.77
CA MET A 195 -1.61 -19.17 0.54
C MET A 195 -0.15 -19.69 0.55
N GLN A 196 0.34 -20.15 -0.61
CA GLN A 196 1.69 -20.69 -0.81
C GLN A 196 2.77 -19.60 -0.62
N LEU A 197 2.46 -18.35 -0.95
CA LEU A 197 3.39 -17.21 -0.91
C LEU A 197 3.51 -16.58 0.49
N ILE A 198 2.54 -16.84 1.36
CA ILE A 198 2.34 -16.10 2.62
C ILE A 198 2.62 -16.93 3.88
N GLN A 199 3.17 -18.14 3.71
CA GLN A 199 3.45 -19.07 4.83
C GLN A 199 4.23 -18.43 6.00
N PRO A 200 5.25 -17.56 5.80
CA PRO A 200 5.93 -16.90 6.93
C PRO A 200 5.00 -16.03 7.77
N PHE A 201 4.14 -15.23 7.13
CA PHE A 201 3.16 -14.37 7.79
C PHE A 201 2.06 -15.17 8.51
N VAL A 202 1.61 -16.27 7.90
CA VAL A 202 0.64 -17.22 8.50
C VAL A 202 1.23 -17.92 9.72
N MET A 203 2.48 -18.37 9.65
CA MET A 203 3.18 -18.97 10.78
C MET A 203 3.41 -17.95 11.90
N SER A 204 3.81 -16.72 11.56
CA SER A 204 3.95 -15.61 12.50
C SER A 204 2.65 -15.33 13.27
N LEU A 205 1.57 -14.96 12.58
CA LEU A 205 0.28 -14.64 13.21
C LEU A 205 -0.31 -15.82 14.01
N THR A 206 -0.13 -17.06 13.54
CA THR A 206 -0.59 -18.24 14.30
C THR A 206 0.34 -18.65 15.44
N SER A 207 1.54 -18.09 15.55
CA SER A 207 2.49 -18.32 16.65
C SER A 207 2.39 -17.31 17.80
N MET A 208 1.95 -16.07 17.53
CA MET A 208 1.68 -15.03 18.55
C MET A 208 0.80 -15.58 19.69
N ASP A 209 1.10 -15.25 20.94
CA ASP A 209 0.28 -15.68 22.09
C ASP A 209 -1.09 -14.96 22.18
N THR A 210 -1.90 -15.41 23.13
CA THR A 210 -3.24 -14.90 23.42
C THR A 210 -3.27 -13.39 23.68
N ALA A 211 -2.32 -12.83 24.43
CA ALA A 211 -2.35 -11.41 24.78
C ALA A 211 -2.05 -10.54 23.54
N HIS A 212 -1.06 -10.93 22.75
CA HIS A 212 -0.70 -10.22 21.52
C HIS A 212 -1.78 -10.34 20.43
N VAL A 213 -2.44 -11.50 20.31
CA VAL A 213 -3.61 -11.67 19.41
C VAL A 213 -4.81 -10.87 19.90
N LEU A 214 -5.06 -10.78 21.20
CA LEU A 214 -6.12 -9.96 21.77
C LEU A 214 -5.90 -8.45 21.58
N GLN A 215 -4.67 -7.95 21.79
CA GLN A 215 -4.33 -6.56 21.48
C GLN A 215 -4.46 -6.27 19.98
N THR A 216 -4.06 -7.22 19.13
CA THR A 216 -4.29 -7.13 17.68
C THR A 216 -5.78 -6.97 17.37
N ALA A 217 -6.65 -7.78 17.97
CA ALA A 217 -8.11 -7.73 17.73
C ALA A 217 -8.79 -6.45 18.27
N LYS A 218 -8.18 -5.77 19.25
CA LYS A 218 -8.66 -4.49 19.81
C LYS A 218 -8.19 -3.26 19.02
N ASP A 219 -7.04 -3.33 18.35
CA ASP A 219 -6.53 -2.25 17.51
C ASP A 219 -7.35 -2.10 16.21
N ALA A 220 -7.59 -0.86 15.78
CA ALA A 220 -8.43 -0.57 14.61
C ALA A 220 -7.81 -0.96 13.27
N GLY A 221 -6.47 -1.04 13.18
CA GLY A 221 -5.73 -1.62 12.06
C GLY A 221 -5.47 -3.11 12.26
N GLY A 222 -5.11 -3.51 13.49
CA GLY A 222 -4.87 -4.91 13.85
C GLY A 222 -6.08 -5.82 13.61
N GLY A 223 -7.29 -5.38 13.96
CA GLY A 223 -8.52 -6.11 13.68
C GLY A 223 -8.70 -6.38 12.19
N ARG A 224 -8.38 -5.41 11.32
CA ARG A 224 -8.41 -5.58 9.86
C ARG A 224 -7.38 -6.59 9.35
N VAL A 225 -6.22 -6.72 9.99
CA VAL A 225 -5.24 -7.77 9.69
C VAL A 225 -5.83 -9.15 10.00
N ILE A 226 -6.51 -9.32 11.14
CA ILE A 226 -7.20 -10.57 11.49
C ILE A 226 -8.35 -10.84 10.53
N GLU A 227 -9.16 -9.84 10.19
CA GLU A 227 -10.26 -9.97 9.21
C GLU A 227 -9.78 -10.38 7.82
N ALA A 228 -8.64 -9.85 7.35
CA ALA A 228 -8.00 -10.25 6.10
C ALA A 228 -7.48 -11.69 6.18
N PHE A 229 -6.74 -12.06 7.22
CA PHE A 229 -6.29 -13.43 7.48
C PHE A 229 -7.44 -14.44 7.51
N LEU A 230 -8.54 -14.13 8.20
CA LEU A 230 -9.73 -14.98 8.28
C LEU A 230 -10.49 -15.03 6.94
N SER A 231 -10.34 -14.03 6.07
CA SER A 231 -10.94 -14.00 4.72
C SER A 231 -10.06 -14.64 3.63
N SER A 232 -8.79 -14.93 3.93
CA SER A 232 -7.81 -15.49 2.99
C SER A 232 -8.03 -16.97 2.63
N ASP A 233 -7.27 -17.52 1.68
CA ASP A 233 -7.26 -18.95 1.34
C ASP A 233 -6.59 -19.86 2.39
N VAL A 234 -6.17 -19.33 3.53
CA VAL A 234 -5.53 -20.10 4.60
C VAL A 234 -6.46 -21.19 5.13
N SER A 235 -5.94 -22.42 5.27
CA SER A 235 -6.71 -23.57 5.77
C SER A 235 -7.43 -23.29 7.09
N THR A 236 -8.65 -23.82 7.23
CA THR A 236 -9.49 -23.65 8.43
C THR A 236 -8.74 -24.03 9.71
N LYS A 237 -7.92 -25.10 9.69
CA LYS A 237 -7.08 -25.51 10.83
C LYS A 237 -6.14 -24.40 11.34
N MET A 238 -5.61 -23.57 10.46
CA MET A 238 -4.74 -22.44 10.82
C MET A 238 -5.55 -21.20 11.22
N LYS A 239 -6.69 -20.93 10.58
CA LYS A 239 -7.61 -19.86 11.02
C LYS A 239 -8.12 -20.09 12.44
N LEU A 240 -8.52 -21.33 12.76
CA LEU A 240 -9.01 -21.71 14.08
C LEU A 240 -7.99 -21.45 15.20
N LYS A 241 -6.67 -21.56 14.95
CA LYS A 241 -5.63 -21.21 15.94
C LYS A 241 -5.66 -19.76 16.42
N VAL A 242 -6.20 -18.83 15.62
CA VAL A 242 -6.36 -17.42 16.01
C VAL A 242 -7.70 -17.24 16.72
N VAL A 243 -8.76 -17.83 16.18
CA VAL A 243 -10.12 -17.81 16.77
C VAL A 243 -10.14 -18.39 18.20
N THR A 244 -9.42 -19.47 18.48
CA THR A 244 -9.34 -20.06 19.83
C THR A 244 -8.59 -19.17 20.84
N LYS A 245 -7.73 -18.26 20.38
CA LYS A 245 -6.99 -17.32 21.25
C LYS A 245 -7.83 -16.08 21.63
N LEU A 246 -9.05 -15.97 21.11
CA LEU A 246 -9.98 -14.88 21.44
C LEU A 246 -11.20 -15.37 22.24
N GLN A 247 -11.23 -16.66 22.62
CA GLN A 247 -12.20 -17.20 23.58
C GLN A 247 -12.11 -16.44 24.92
N ASP A 248 -13.24 -16.35 25.62
CA ASP A 248 -13.43 -15.58 26.85
C ASP A 248 -13.25 -14.05 26.69
N HIS A 249 -13.08 -13.56 25.45
CA HIS A 249 -12.90 -12.16 25.09
C HIS A 249 -13.83 -11.65 23.98
N TYR A 250 -14.69 -12.48 23.39
CA TYR A 250 -15.62 -12.06 22.34
C TYR A 250 -16.67 -11.07 22.85
N ALA A 251 -17.11 -11.23 24.11
CA ALA A 251 -17.96 -10.27 24.79
C ALA A 251 -17.32 -8.86 24.85
N GLU A 252 -16.03 -8.76 25.21
CA GLU A 252 -15.30 -7.50 25.29
C GLU A 252 -15.07 -6.90 23.90
N LEU A 253 -14.63 -7.73 22.94
CA LEU A 253 -14.38 -7.32 21.55
C LEU A 253 -15.65 -6.81 20.85
N ALA A 254 -16.83 -7.37 21.17
CA ALA A 254 -18.09 -6.93 20.58
C ALA A 254 -18.52 -5.52 21.04
N MET A 255 -18.08 -5.05 22.21
CA MET A 255 -18.37 -3.69 22.67
C MET A 255 -17.60 -2.63 21.86
N GLY A 256 -16.44 -2.99 21.28
CA GLY A 256 -15.67 -2.10 20.42
C GLY A 256 -16.18 -2.05 18.97
N ILE A 257 -16.30 -0.84 18.41
CA ILE A 257 -16.92 -0.57 17.10
C ILE A 257 -16.09 -1.14 15.93
N ALA A 258 -14.76 -1.21 16.07
CA ALA A 258 -13.88 -1.82 15.07
C ALA A 258 -13.82 -3.34 15.26
N SER A 259 -13.54 -3.77 16.49
CA SER A 259 -13.39 -5.18 16.88
C SER A 259 -14.68 -6.00 16.69
N SER A 260 -15.88 -5.40 16.67
CA SER A 260 -17.12 -6.11 16.34
C SER A 260 -17.13 -6.73 14.93
N PHE A 261 -16.44 -6.13 13.96
CA PHE A 261 -16.27 -6.72 12.63
C PHE A 261 -15.32 -7.93 12.65
N THR A 262 -14.31 -7.89 13.53
CA THR A 262 -13.43 -9.02 13.79
C THR A 262 -14.16 -10.16 14.50
N VAL A 263 -15.05 -9.88 15.47
CA VAL A 263 -15.96 -10.88 16.09
C VAL A 263 -16.83 -11.57 15.04
N GLU A 264 -17.45 -10.81 14.13
CA GLU A 264 -18.25 -11.36 13.02
C GLU A 264 -17.42 -12.31 12.14
N LYS A 265 -16.19 -11.91 11.76
CA LYS A 265 -15.30 -12.72 10.94
C LYS A 265 -14.79 -13.97 11.66
N CYS A 266 -14.52 -13.90 12.96
CA CYS A 266 -14.23 -15.07 13.79
C CYS A 266 -15.40 -16.05 13.78
N PHE A 267 -16.62 -15.58 14.09
CA PHE A 267 -17.83 -16.41 14.08
C PHE A 267 -18.07 -17.05 12.70
N ALA A 268 -17.96 -16.29 11.61
CA ALA A 268 -18.11 -16.82 10.25
C ALA A 268 -17.08 -17.94 9.94
N SER A 269 -15.86 -17.80 10.45
CA SER A 269 -14.74 -18.74 10.25
C SER A 269 -14.70 -19.93 11.23
N SER A 270 -15.62 -19.97 12.20
CA SER A 270 -15.67 -20.97 13.27
C SER A 270 -16.35 -22.29 12.88
N ASN A 271 -15.94 -23.37 13.55
CA ASN A 271 -16.71 -24.60 13.63
C ASN A 271 -17.92 -24.45 14.57
N VAL A 272 -18.75 -25.49 14.71
CA VAL A 272 -20.00 -25.43 15.50
C VAL A 272 -19.72 -25.08 16.98
N SER A 273 -18.84 -25.83 17.65
CA SER A 273 -18.50 -25.59 19.06
C SER A 273 -17.93 -24.20 19.34
N LEU A 274 -17.14 -23.62 18.43
CA LEU A 274 -16.67 -22.24 18.61
C LEU A 274 -17.77 -21.20 18.33
N LYS A 275 -18.75 -21.49 17.46
CA LYS A 275 -19.94 -20.64 17.30
C LYS A 275 -20.79 -20.66 18.56
N GLU A 276 -20.97 -21.82 19.18
CA GLU A 276 -21.66 -21.98 20.47
C GLU A 276 -20.96 -21.15 21.57
N ASN A 277 -19.65 -21.29 21.75
CA ASN A 277 -18.90 -20.48 22.73
C ASN A 277 -19.03 -18.96 22.46
N ILE A 278 -18.83 -18.51 21.22
CA ILE A 278 -18.98 -17.09 20.86
C ILE A 278 -20.42 -16.62 21.13
N ALA A 279 -21.43 -17.43 20.82
CA ALA A 279 -22.83 -17.09 21.06
C ALA A 279 -23.15 -16.97 22.56
N ILE A 280 -22.60 -17.86 23.40
CA ILE A 280 -22.74 -17.82 24.86
C ILE A 280 -22.12 -16.52 25.43
N GLU A 281 -20.91 -16.15 25.00
CA GLU A 281 -20.25 -14.90 25.42
C GLU A 281 -21.06 -13.67 25.02
N LEU A 282 -21.57 -13.62 23.78
CA LEU A 282 -22.39 -12.52 23.28
C LEU A 282 -23.79 -12.46 23.92
N LEU A 283 -24.36 -13.61 24.29
CA LEU A 283 -25.63 -13.71 25.01
C LEU A 283 -25.50 -13.19 26.45
N ALA A 284 -24.39 -13.48 27.13
CA ALA A 284 -24.08 -12.91 28.44
C ALA A 284 -23.91 -11.37 28.38
N ALA A 285 -23.27 -10.85 27.33
CA ALA A 285 -23.08 -9.41 27.12
C ALA A 285 -24.31 -8.69 26.51
N ARG A 286 -25.36 -9.43 26.10
CA ARG A 286 -26.49 -8.94 25.28
C ARG A 286 -27.14 -7.66 25.78
N ALA A 287 -27.31 -7.51 27.10
CA ALA A 287 -27.95 -6.36 27.72
C ALA A 287 -27.16 -5.05 27.53
N GLU A 288 -25.82 -5.10 27.62
CA GLU A 288 -24.95 -3.94 27.39
C GLU A 288 -24.68 -3.72 25.90
N LEU A 289 -24.45 -4.81 25.16
CA LEU A 289 -24.22 -4.77 23.72
C LEU A 289 -25.40 -4.12 22.98
N SER A 290 -26.65 -4.38 23.41
CA SER A 290 -27.86 -3.75 22.87
C SER A 290 -27.94 -2.24 23.04
N LYS A 291 -27.17 -1.65 23.98
CA LYS A 291 -27.08 -0.19 24.19
C LYS A 291 -26.06 0.49 23.27
N THR A 292 -25.20 -0.29 22.63
CA THR A 292 -24.20 0.23 21.67
C THR A 292 -24.84 0.49 20.31
N LYS A 293 -24.24 1.37 19.50
CA LYS A 293 -24.76 1.73 18.17
C LYS A 293 -24.69 0.59 17.14
N HIS A 294 -23.84 -0.40 17.35
CA HIS A 294 -23.55 -1.49 16.40
C HIS A 294 -23.98 -2.87 16.91
N GLY A 295 -24.08 -3.05 18.24
CA GLY A 295 -24.47 -4.30 18.88
C GLY A 295 -25.83 -4.87 18.44
N PRO A 296 -26.90 -4.08 18.29
CA PRO A 296 -28.18 -4.57 17.76
C PRO A 296 -28.09 -5.16 16.34
N TYR A 297 -27.18 -4.66 15.51
CA TYR A 297 -26.88 -5.25 14.20
C TYR A 297 -26.10 -6.56 14.34
N LEU A 298 -25.07 -6.59 15.19
CA LEU A 298 -24.24 -7.77 15.44
C LEU A 298 -25.08 -8.94 16.02
N LEU A 299 -25.86 -8.68 17.07
CA LEU A 299 -26.75 -9.64 17.72
C LEU A 299 -27.74 -10.26 16.71
N LYS A 300 -28.35 -9.43 15.86
CA LYS A 300 -29.26 -9.89 14.79
C LYS A 300 -28.55 -10.69 13.69
N LYS A 301 -27.31 -10.33 13.36
CA LYS A 301 -26.55 -10.95 12.25
C LYS A 301 -25.97 -12.31 12.60
N LEU A 302 -25.63 -12.54 13.87
CA LEU A 302 -25.18 -13.84 14.39
C LEU A 302 -26.34 -14.69 14.96
N ASP A 303 -27.58 -14.17 14.88
CA ASP A 303 -28.82 -14.75 15.40
C ASP A 303 -28.77 -15.13 16.89
N ILE A 304 -28.09 -14.31 17.70
CA ILE A 304 -27.80 -14.58 19.13
C ILE A 304 -29.07 -14.83 19.97
N ASP A 305 -30.22 -14.29 19.53
CA ASP A 305 -31.51 -14.50 20.16
C ASP A 305 -32.12 -15.90 19.92
N GLY A 306 -31.60 -16.65 18.93
CA GLY A 306 -32.00 -18.01 18.59
C GLY A 306 -31.17 -19.12 19.27
N TRP A 307 -29.99 -18.81 19.81
CA TRP A 307 -29.12 -19.77 20.54
C TRP A 307 -29.56 -19.94 22.01
N LYS A 308 -30.84 -20.25 22.23
CA LYS A 308 -31.48 -20.43 23.56
C LYS A 308 -31.73 -21.89 23.90
#